data_AF-A0A0G1EM03-F1
#
_entry.id   AF-A0A0G1EM03-F1
#
_cell.length_a   1.000
_cell.length_b   1.000
_cell.length_c   1.000
_cell.angle_alpha   90.00
_cell.angle_beta   90.00
_cell.angle_gamma   90.00
#
_symmetry.space_group_name_H-M   'P 1'
#
loop_
_entity.id
_entity.type
_entity.pdbx_description
1 polymer ?
#
loop_
_entity_poly.entity_id
_entity_poly.type
_entity_poly.pdbx_seq_one_letter_code
_entity_poly.pdbx_strand_id
1 'polypeptide(L)'
;MEKLNKNLIIGILAVIVLAMGIFYLVDKKSDNYTIEISGKSVVISDEKWKKSDDPETYAKNFEAREMLEREAFPQVITVYLNKMTSDRMSGKKISENEWLEVFVVHPQTATVQIRRNKGDYWVLSRQTFSVSEPQLINANPESSEQNFALYQTFFQNEIDTTRHILDSEF
;
A
#
# COMPACT_ATOMS: atom_id res chain seq x y z
N MET A 1 41.18 -36.02 -31.53
CA MET A 1 40.32 -35.60 -30.41
C MET A 1 41.06 -34.51 -29.64
N GLU A 2 40.79 -33.24 -29.95
CA GLU A 2 41.39 -32.11 -29.24
C GLU A 2 40.84 -32.04 -27.81
N LYS A 3 41.75 -32.02 -26.82
CA LYS A 3 41.39 -31.76 -25.43
C LYS A 3 41.06 -30.28 -25.30
N LEU A 4 39.78 -29.96 -25.31
CA LEU A 4 39.28 -28.63 -25.01
C LEU A 4 39.78 -28.22 -23.61
N ASN A 5 40.50 -27.10 -23.54
CA ASN A 5 41.16 -26.63 -22.32
C ASN A 5 40.11 -26.31 -21.24
N LYS A 6 40.17 -26.99 -20.09
CA LYS A 6 39.22 -26.78 -18.97
C LYS A 6 39.10 -25.31 -18.55
N ASN A 7 40.20 -24.55 -18.64
CA ASN A 7 40.20 -23.13 -18.27
C ASN A 7 39.41 -22.27 -19.26
N LEU A 8 39.34 -22.68 -20.53
CA LEU A 8 38.53 -22.03 -21.56
C LEU A 8 37.04 -22.30 -21.32
N ILE A 9 36.68 -23.53 -20.94
CA ILE A 9 35.30 -23.91 -20.61
C ILE A 9 34.80 -23.13 -19.38
N ILE A 10 35.62 -23.02 -18.33
CA ILE A 10 35.28 -22.28 -17.11
C ILE A 10 35.14 -20.77 -17.41
N GLY A 11 36.03 -20.21 -18.23
CA GLY A 11 35.94 -18.81 -18.65
C GLY A 11 34.66 -18.51 -19.42
N ILE A 12 34.27 -19.39 -20.35
CA ILE A 12 33.02 -19.25 -21.13
C ILE A 12 31.80 -19.35 -20.22
N LEU A 13 31.78 -20.31 -19.28
CA LEU A 13 30.69 -20.45 -18.31
C LEU A 13 30.55 -19.23 -17.40
N ALA A 14 31.66 -18.65 -16.93
CA ALA A 14 31.64 -17.45 -16.10
C ALA A 14 31.06 -16.23 -16.86
N VAL A 15 31.43 -16.06 -18.14
CA VAL A 15 30.90 -15.00 -19.00
C VAL A 15 29.41 -15.20 -19.28
N ILE A 16 28.97 -16.43 -19.50
CA ILE A 16 27.55 -16.76 -19.73
C ILE A 16 26.71 -16.48 -18.48
N VAL A 17 27.20 -16.83 -17.27
CA VAL A 17 26.51 -16.53 -16.02
C VAL A 17 26.46 -15.03 -15.74
N LEU A 18 27.55 -14.30 -16.01
CA LEU A 18 27.55 -12.83 -15.90
C LEU A 18 26.58 -12.18 -16.89
N ALA A 19 26.56 -12.65 -18.14
CA ALA A 19 25.67 -12.13 -19.17
C ALA A 19 24.20 -12.43 -18.87
N MET A 20 23.88 -13.63 -18.38
CA MET A 20 22.53 -13.97 -17.92
C MET A 20 22.13 -13.15 -16.68
N GLY A 21 23.03 -12.95 -15.72
CA GLY A 21 22.77 -12.10 -14.55
C GLY A 21 22.51 -10.63 -14.92
N ILE A 22 23.26 -10.09 -15.89
CA ILE A 22 23.04 -8.73 -16.41
C ILE A 22 21.72 -8.65 -17.20
N PHE A 23 21.40 -9.64 -18.04
CA PHE A 23 20.12 -9.65 -18.76
C PHE A 23 18.91 -9.73 -17.81
N TYR A 24 19.01 -10.52 -16.74
CA TYR A 24 17.95 -10.63 -15.73
C TYR A 24 17.76 -9.32 -14.94
N LEU A 25 18.82 -8.52 -14.80
CA LEU A 25 18.77 -7.20 -14.13
C LEU A 25 18.33 -6.07 -15.07
N VAL A 26 18.50 -6.22 -16.39
CA VAL A 26 18.25 -5.16 -17.38
C VAL A 26 16.81 -5.16 -17.92
N ASP A 27 16.07 -6.28 -17.84
CA ASP A 27 14.77 -6.40 -18.52
C ASP A 27 13.54 -6.23 -17.61
N LYS A 28 13.72 -5.93 -16.31
CA LYS A 28 12.59 -5.54 -15.45
C LYS A 28 12.35 -4.04 -15.60
N LYS A 29 11.75 -3.66 -16.71
CA LYS A 29 11.22 -2.30 -16.92
C LYS A 29 10.13 -2.09 -15.86
N SER A 30 10.41 -1.35 -14.79
CA SER A 30 9.38 -0.94 -13.83
C SER A 30 8.48 0.07 -14.54
N ASP A 31 7.33 -0.37 -15.02
CA ASP A 31 6.35 0.49 -15.68
C ASP A 31 5.57 1.21 -14.57
N ASN A 32 6.24 2.14 -13.88
CA ASN A 32 5.63 2.98 -12.85
C ASN A 32 4.34 3.63 -13.39
N TYR A 33 3.33 3.73 -12.54
CA TYR A 33 2.08 4.39 -12.89
C TYR A 33 2.20 5.89 -12.67
N THR A 34 1.93 6.69 -13.70
CA THR A 34 1.84 8.14 -13.58
C THR A 34 0.37 8.56 -13.45
N ILE A 35 0.05 9.30 -12.39
CA ILE A 35 -1.24 9.97 -12.22
C ILE A 35 -1.05 11.47 -12.42
N GLU A 36 -1.82 12.05 -13.33
CA GLU A 36 -1.87 13.50 -13.52
C GLU A 36 -2.98 14.11 -12.65
N ILE A 37 -2.60 15.05 -11.80
CA ILE A 37 -3.46 15.71 -10.81
C ILE A 37 -3.20 17.21 -10.85
N SER A 38 -4.17 18.00 -11.34
CA SER A 38 -4.11 19.47 -11.31
C SER A 38 -2.78 20.05 -11.83
N GLY A 39 -2.20 19.44 -12.87
CA GLY A 39 -0.92 19.85 -13.47
C GLY A 39 0.34 19.34 -12.77
N LYS A 40 0.21 18.38 -11.84
CA LYS A 40 1.31 17.65 -11.21
C LYS A 40 1.21 16.16 -11.54
N SER A 41 2.37 15.51 -11.66
CA SER A 41 2.46 14.06 -11.84
C SER A 41 2.84 13.39 -10.52
N VAL A 42 2.06 12.40 -10.09
CA VAL A 42 2.41 11.47 -9.01
C VAL A 42 2.85 10.16 -9.64
N VAL A 43 4.03 9.65 -9.27
CA VAL A 43 4.61 8.43 -9.81
C VAL A 43 4.52 7.33 -8.75
N ILE A 44 3.80 6.26 -9.07
CA ILE A 44 3.55 5.13 -8.17
C ILE A 44 4.31 3.92 -8.69
N SER A 45 5.06 3.28 -7.80
CA SER A 45 5.86 2.10 -8.14
C SER A 45 4.97 0.91 -8.49
N ASP A 46 5.16 0.35 -9.68
CA ASP A 46 4.50 -0.89 -10.11
C ASP A 46 5.12 -2.13 -9.47
N GLU A 47 6.26 -2.01 -8.81
CA GLU A 47 6.88 -3.08 -8.02
C GLU A 47 6.17 -3.30 -6.69
N LYS A 48 5.64 -2.22 -6.09
CA LYS A 48 4.91 -2.27 -4.81
C LYS A 48 3.41 -2.37 -5.01
N TRP A 49 2.91 -1.72 -6.06
CA TRP A 49 1.49 -1.55 -6.29
C TRP A 49 1.05 -2.20 -7.59
N LYS A 50 -0.13 -2.77 -7.58
CA LYS A 50 -0.87 -3.20 -8.76
C LYS A 50 -2.01 -2.22 -8.96
N LYS A 51 -2.05 -1.56 -10.10
CA LYS A 51 -3.20 -0.73 -10.46
C LYS A 51 -4.44 -1.61 -10.65
N SER A 52 -5.53 -1.25 -10.01
CA SER A 52 -6.84 -1.88 -10.24
C SER A 52 -7.58 -1.13 -11.34
N ASP A 53 -8.11 -1.88 -12.31
CA ASP A 53 -8.94 -1.30 -13.36
C ASP A 53 -10.24 -0.79 -12.73
N ASP A 54 -10.43 0.52 -12.78
CA ASP A 54 -11.63 1.18 -12.29
C ASP A 54 -12.26 1.96 -13.45
N PRO A 55 -13.55 1.73 -13.79
CA PRO A 55 -14.25 2.51 -14.80
C PRO A 55 -14.37 3.99 -14.42
N GLU A 56 -14.21 4.34 -13.15
CA GLU A 56 -14.40 5.70 -12.67
C GLU A 56 -13.25 6.63 -13.06
N THR A 57 -13.59 7.75 -13.70
CA THR A 57 -12.60 8.72 -14.17
C THR A 57 -12.01 9.54 -13.02
N TYR A 58 -12.73 9.69 -11.91
CA TYR A 58 -12.36 10.57 -10.78
C TYR A 58 -11.49 9.90 -9.70
N ALA A 59 -11.23 8.58 -9.80
CA ALA A 59 -10.41 7.86 -8.84
C ALA A 59 -9.42 6.91 -9.54
N LYS A 60 -8.33 6.58 -8.85
CA LYS A 60 -7.35 5.56 -9.25
C LYS A 60 -7.06 4.67 -8.07
N ASN A 61 -7.22 3.36 -8.25
CA ASN A 61 -7.06 2.37 -7.18
C ASN A 61 -5.78 1.57 -7.37
N PHE A 62 -5.13 1.29 -6.26
CA PHE A 62 -3.88 0.56 -6.18
C PHE A 62 -3.98 -0.46 -5.07
N GLU A 63 -3.64 -1.70 -5.39
CA GLU A 63 -3.58 -2.81 -4.45
C GLU A 63 -2.11 -3.12 -4.16
N ALA A 64 -1.74 -3.27 -2.89
CA ALA A 64 -0.39 -3.70 -2.53
C ALA A 64 -0.12 -5.10 -3.09
N ARG A 65 1.07 -5.32 -3.65
CA ARG A 65 1.46 -6.64 -4.16
C ARG A 65 1.86 -7.62 -3.08
N GLU A 66 2.34 -7.11 -1.96
CA GLU A 66 2.73 -7.90 -0.79
C GLU A 66 1.81 -7.54 0.37
N MET A 67 1.41 -8.58 1.11
CA MET A 67 0.62 -8.43 2.33
C MET A 67 1.54 -8.44 3.54
N LEU A 68 1.18 -7.67 4.56
CA LEU A 68 1.76 -7.83 5.89
C LEU A 68 1.23 -9.12 6.53
N GLU A 69 2.01 -9.70 7.46
CA GLU A 69 1.71 -11.00 8.08
C GLU A 69 0.29 -11.08 8.70
N ARG A 70 -0.21 -9.96 9.23
CA ARG A 70 -1.51 -9.89 9.91
C ARG A 70 -2.65 -9.42 9.00
N GLU A 71 -2.38 -9.07 7.75
CA GLU A 71 -3.42 -8.63 6.82
C GLU A 71 -4.32 -9.80 6.41
N ALA A 72 -5.62 -9.57 6.45
CA ALA A 72 -6.61 -10.50 5.91
C ALA A 72 -6.76 -10.35 4.38
N PHE A 73 -6.51 -9.14 3.87
CA PHE A 73 -6.57 -8.79 2.46
C PHE A 73 -5.47 -7.77 2.13
N PRO A 74 -4.98 -7.71 0.88
CA PRO A 74 -4.04 -6.67 0.47
C PRO A 74 -4.54 -5.27 0.76
N GLN A 75 -3.64 -4.38 1.17
CA GLN A 75 -3.94 -2.96 1.30
C GLN A 75 -4.45 -2.38 -0.02
N VAL A 76 -5.50 -1.58 0.06
CA VAL A 76 -6.00 -0.79 -1.07
C VAL A 76 -5.80 0.69 -0.80
N ILE A 77 -5.16 1.38 -1.74
CA ILE A 77 -5.04 2.83 -1.78
C ILE A 77 -5.86 3.38 -2.95
N THR A 78 -6.77 4.30 -2.65
CA THR A 78 -7.55 5.04 -3.65
C THR A 78 -7.08 6.49 -3.68
N VAL A 79 -6.63 6.95 -4.85
CA VAL A 79 -6.32 8.35 -5.13
C VAL A 79 -7.53 8.99 -5.79
N TYR A 80 -8.18 9.93 -5.10
CA TYR A 80 -9.31 10.69 -5.62
C TYR A 80 -8.81 11.99 -6.25
N LEU A 81 -9.08 12.19 -7.54
CA LEU A 81 -8.52 13.28 -8.37
C LEU A 81 -9.26 14.62 -8.20
N ASN A 82 -10.04 14.75 -7.13
CA ASN A 82 -10.83 15.93 -6.81
C ASN A 82 -10.58 16.36 -5.35
N LYS A 83 -10.96 17.58 -5.00
CA LYS A 83 -10.85 18.07 -3.61
C LYS A 83 -11.71 17.25 -2.66
N MET A 84 -11.19 17.04 -1.45
CA MET A 84 -11.92 16.37 -0.38
C MET A 84 -13.06 17.26 0.12
N THR A 85 -14.29 16.74 0.07
CA THR A 85 -15.49 17.40 0.56
C THR A 85 -15.79 16.99 2.01
N SER A 86 -16.62 17.77 2.70
CA SER A 86 -16.91 17.56 4.13
C SER A 86 -17.55 16.21 4.45
N ASP A 87 -18.38 15.67 3.56
CA ASP A 87 -18.96 14.32 3.67
C ASP A 87 -17.90 13.21 3.60
N ARG A 88 -16.72 13.49 3.06
CA ARG A 88 -15.60 12.54 3.01
C ARG A 88 -14.66 12.66 4.22
N MET A 89 -14.79 13.71 5.03
CA MET A 89 -14.01 13.93 6.27
C MET A 89 -14.57 13.09 7.43
N SER A 90 -14.74 11.78 7.19
CA SER A 90 -15.30 10.83 8.14
C SER A 90 -14.23 10.21 9.04
N GLY A 91 -14.60 9.95 10.29
CA GLY A 91 -13.76 9.36 11.33
C GLY A 91 -13.19 10.36 12.33
N LYS A 92 -12.29 9.85 13.18
CA LYS A 92 -11.57 10.68 14.15
C LYS A 92 -10.53 11.51 13.43
N LYS A 93 -10.62 12.84 13.57
CA LYS A 93 -9.60 13.75 13.06
C LYS A 93 -8.30 13.56 13.86
N ILE A 94 -7.22 13.17 13.18
CA ILE A 94 -5.90 12.94 13.80
C ILE A 94 -4.99 14.16 13.60
N SER A 95 -5.10 14.83 12.46
CA SER A 95 -4.43 16.10 12.17
C SER A 95 -5.32 16.97 11.28
N GLU A 96 -4.87 18.19 10.93
CA GLU A 96 -5.68 19.11 10.11
C GLU A 96 -6.14 18.50 8.78
N ASN A 97 -5.32 17.61 8.20
CA ASN A 97 -5.52 17.01 6.89
C ASN A 97 -5.68 15.48 6.96
N GLU A 98 -6.00 14.92 8.12
CA GLU A 98 -6.01 13.46 8.33
C GLU A 98 -7.17 13.00 9.20
N TRP A 99 -7.84 11.95 8.74
CA TRP A 99 -8.93 11.29 9.44
C TRP A 99 -8.72 9.78 9.47
N LEU A 100 -8.99 9.20 10.64
CA LEU A 100 -8.83 7.78 10.91
C LEU A 100 -10.19 7.16 11.27
N GLU A 101 -10.52 6.07 10.61
CA GLU A 101 -11.62 5.19 11.00
C GLU A 101 -11.08 3.80 11.29
N VAL A 102 -11.67 3.17 12.31
CA VAL A 102 -11.45 1.77 12.60
C VAL A 102 -12.81 1.13 12.84
N PHE A 103 -13.11 0.07 12.11
CA PHE A 103 -14.41 -0.62 12.19
C PHE A 103 -14.25 -2.12 11.91
N VAL A 104 -15.28 -2.88 12.29
CA VAL A 104 -15.32 -4.34 12.18
C VAL A 104 -16.45 -4.71 11.23
N VAL A 105 -16.12 -5.24 10.04
CA VAL A 105 -17.12 -5.69 9.04
C VAL A 105 -17.47 -7.16 9.22
N HIS A 106 -16.48 -7.97 9.62
CA HIS A 106 -16.64 -9.40 9.90
C HIS A 106 -16.01 -9.74 11.26
N PRO A 107 -16.53 -10.76 11.97
CA PRO A 107 -15.90 -11.24 13.20
C PRO A 107 -14.42 -11.54 12.99
N GLN A 108 -13.58 -11.22 13.99
CA GLN A 108 -12.12 -11.43 13.96
C GLN A 108 -11.38 -10.66 12.87
N THR A 109 -12.01 -9.62 12.30
CA THR A 109 -11.32 -8.69 11.39
C THR A 109 -11.50 -7.26 11.85
N ALA A 110 -10.50 -6.43 11.62
CA ALA A 110 -10.59 -4.99 11.83
C ALA A 110 -10.05 -4.26 10.60
N THR A 111 -10.83 -3.31 10.10
CA THR A 111 -10.42 -2.45 8.99
C THR A 111 -9.95 -1.11 9.54
N VAL A 112 -8.72 -0.73 9.20
CA VAL A 112 -8.15 0.59 9.46
C VAL A 112 -8.23 1.40 8.17
N GLN A 113 -8.88 2.56 8.23
CA GLN A 113 -8.96 3.49 7.11
C GLN A 113 -8.33 4.84 7.46
N ILE A 114 -7.42 5.29 6.60
CA ILE A 114 -6.78 6.60 6.75
C ILE A 114 -7.10 7.44 5.52
N ARG A 115 -7.68 8.62 5.74
CA ARG A 115 -7.92 9.63 4.71
C ARG A 115 -6.93 10.76 4.88
N ARG A 116 -6.25 11.12 3.80
CA ARG A 116 -5.25 12.19 3.76
C ARG A 116 -5.66 13.22 2.71
N ASN A 117 -5.97 14.43 3.16
CA ASN A 117 -6.23 15.55 2.26
C ASN A 117 -4.91 16.14 1.77
N LYS A 118 -4.74 16.24 0.45
CA LYS A 118 -3.55 16.80 -0.21
C LYS A 118 -3.86 18.14 -0.91
N GLY A 119 -4.99 18.76 -0.57
CA GLY A 119 -5.43 20.05 -1.10
C GLY A 119 -6.27 19.89 -2.36
N ASP A 120 -5.62 19.60 -3.49
CA ASP A 120 -6.29 19.48 -4.79
C ASP A 120 -6.79 18.07 -5.10
N TYR A 121 -6.32 17.09 -4.33
CA TYR A 121 -6.72 15.69 -4.36
C TYR A 121 -6.68 15.13 -2.94
N TRP A 122 -7.12 13.89 -2.76
CA TRP A 122 -6.97 13.20 -1.48
C TRP A 122 -6.81 11.70 -1.69
N VAL A 123 -6.26 11.05 -0.66
CA VAL A 123 -5.92 9.64 -0.70
C VAL A 123 -6.63 8.92 0.44
N LEU A 124 -7.18 7.74 0.13
CA LEU A 124 -7.77 6.82 1.09
C LEU A 124 -6.94 5.54 1.11
N SER A 125 -6.38 5.20 2.27
CA SER A 125 -5.88 3.86 2.53
C SER A 125 -6.95 3.04 3.23
N ARG A 126 -7.11 1.78 2.84
CA ARG A 126 -7.90 0.76 3.52
C ARG A 126 -7.03 -0.49 3.71
N GLN A 127 -6.81 -0.85 4.97
CA GLN A 127 -6.14 -2.09 5.36
C GLN A 127 -7.08 -2.89 6.25
N THR A 128 -7.13 -4.21 6.06
CA THR A 128 -7.96 -5.10 6.88
C THR A 128 -7.09 -6.18 7.49
N PHE A 129 -7.15 -6.31 8.80
CA PHE A 129 -6.31 -7.22 9.57
C PHE A 129 -7.13 -8.34 10.18
N SER A 130 -6.52 -9.52 10.27
CA SER A 130 -7.01 -10.59 11.14
C SER A 130 -6.68 -10.25 12.59
N VAL A 131 -7.65 -10.41 13.47
CA VAL A 131 -7.55 -10.06 14.90
C VAL A 131 -7.85 -11.27 15.75
N SER A 132 -6.91 -11.62 16.62
CA SER A 132 -7.00 -12.79 17.51
C SER A 132 -7.08 -12.40 18.99
N GLU A 133 -6.84 -11.13 19.28
CA GLU A 133 -6.75 -10.57 20.61
C GLU A 133 -8.14 -10.47 21.26
N PRO A 134 -8.37 -11.14 22.41
CA PRO A 134 -9.68 -11.17 23.05
C PRO A 134 -10.24 -9.78 23.39
N GLN A 135 -9.38 -8.83 23.77
CA GLN A 135 -9.77 -7.46 24.08
C GLN A 135 -10.29 -6.68 22.87
N LEU A 136 -9.87 -7.05 21.66
CA LEU A 136 -10.35 -6.45 20.43
C LEU A 136 -11.62 -7.16 19.94
N ILE A 137 -11.62 -8.49 19.93
CA ILE A 137 -12.76 -9.29 19.46
C ILE A 137 -14.06 -8.94 20.21
N ASN A 138 -13.96 -8.64 21.52
CA ASN A 138 -15.10 -8.30 22.35
C ASN A 138 -15.41 -6.80 22.41
N ALA A 139 -14.65 -5.97 21.70
CA ALA A 139 -14.82 -4.52 21.66
C ALA A 139 -15.26 -4.07 20.26
N ASN A 140 -16.23 -3.17 20.20
CA ASN A 140 -16.58 -2.47 18.96
C ASN A 140 -15.86 -1.10 18.95
N PRO A 141 -14.94 -0.82 18.01
CA PRO A 141 -14.22 0.45 17.98
C PRO A 141 -15.14 1.67 17.80
N GLU A 142 -16.32 1.49 17.21
CA GLU A 142 -17.30 2.56 16.98
C GLU A 142 -18.20 2.83 18.19
N SER A 143 -18.18 1.95 19.20
CA SER A 143 -19.09 2.04 20.35
C SER A 143 -18.66 3.04 21.42
N SER A 144 -17.36 3.35 21.53
CA SER A 144 -16.85 4.31 22.52
C SER A 144 -15.45 4.82 22.16
N GLU A 145 -15.09 5.99 22.69
CA GLU A 145 -13.73 6.53 22.53
C GLU A 145 -12.66 5.62 23.13
N GLN A 146 -12.98 4.93 24.23
CA GLN A 146 -12.07 3.99 24.87
C GLN A 146 -11.77 2.80 23.95
N ASN A 147 -12.80 2.23 23.32
CA ASN A 147 -12.62 1.13 22.38
C ASN A 147 -11.86 1.59 21.14
N PHE A 148 -12.20 2.75 20.59
CA PHE A 148 -11.43 3.35 19.50
C PHE A 148 -9.95 3.50 19.87
N ALA A 149 -9.64 4.05 21.06
CA ALA A 149 -8.27 4.26 21.51
C ALA A 149 -7.51 2.92 21.69
N LEU A 150 -8.18 1.88 22.15
CA LEU A 150 -7.62 0.53 22.28
C LEU A 150 -7.23 -0.03 20.89
N TYR A 151 -8.10 0.10 19.89
CA TYR A 151 -7.81 -0.29 18.51
C TYR A 151 -6.69 0.56 17.90
N GLN A 152 -6.75 1.89 18.07
CA GLN A 152 -5.73 2.81 17.58
C GLN A 152 -4.34 2.46 18.15
N THR A 153 -4.27 2.16 19.45
CA THR A 153 -3.02 1.76 20.11
C THR A 153 -2.51 0.43 19.56
N PHE A 154 -3.40 -0.53 19.35
CA PHE A 154 -3.03 -1.85 18.83
C PHE A 154 -2.45 -1.78 17.41
N PHE A 155 -3.04 -0.95 16.55
CA PHE A 155 -2.61 -0.78 15.15
C PHE A 155 -1.65 0.40 14.93
N GLN A 156 -1.02 0.92 15.98
CA GLN A 156 -0.22 2.15 15.89
C GLN A 156 0.91 2.04 14.86
N ASN A 157 1.59 0.89 14.81
CA ASN A 157 2.68 0.66 13.85
C ASN A 157 2.17 0.64 12.39
N GLU A 158 1.06 -0.03 12.14
CA GLU A 158 0.42 -0.09 10.82
C GLU A 158 -0.09 1.29 10.38
N ILE A 159 -0.65 2.04 11.32
CA ILE A 159 -1.10 3.42 11.10
C ILE A 159 0.09 4.31 10.72
N ASP A 160 1.19 4.28 11.47
CA ASP A 160 2.36 5.13 11.19
C ASP A 160 3.07 4.73 9.89
N THR A 161 3.16 3.43 9.61
CA THR A 161 3.69 2.92 8.34
C THR A 161 2.84 3.40 7.17
N THR A 162 1.52 3.28 7.28
CA THR A 162 0.58 3.75 6.26
C THR A 162 0.69 5.26 6.06
N ARG A 163 0.79 6.04 7.14
CA ARG A 163 0.96 7.50 7.05
C ARG A 163 2.25 7.86 6.30
N HIS A 164 3.35 7.15 6.56
CA HIS A 164 4.59 7.35 5.83
C HIS A 164 4.44 7.03 4.33
N ILE A 165 3.80 5.90 3.98
CA ILE A 165 3.52 5.52 2.59
C ILE A 165 2.67 6.61 1.91
N LEU A 166 1.60 7.04 2.56
CA LEU A 166 0.69 8.07 2.03
C LEU A 166 1.36 9.43 1.85
N ASP A 167 2.44 9.73 2.56
CA ASP A 167 3.15 11.01 2.42
C ASP A 167 4.37 10.95 1.50
N SER A 168 4.96 9.77 1.29
CA SER A 168 6.16 9.58 0.46
C SER A 168 5.88 9.05 -0.95
N GLU A 169 4.80 8.28 -1.14
CA GLU A 169 4.48 7.62 -2.42
C GLU A 169 3.23 8.18 -3.11
N PHE A 170 2.35 8.88 -2.37
CA PHE A 170 1.05 9.36 -2.86
C PHE A 170 0.76 10.83 -2.49
#